data_AF-A0A7X8A468-F1
#
_entry.id   AF-A0A7X8A468-F1
#
_cell.length_a   1.000
_cell.length_b   1.000
_cell.length_c   1.000
_cell.angle_alpha   90.00
_cell.angle_beta   90.00
_cell.angle_gamma   90.00
#
_symmetry.space_group_name_H-M   'P 1'
#
loop_
_entity.id
_entity.type
_entity.pdbx_description
1 polymer ?
#
loop_
_entity_poly.entity_id
_entity_poly.type
_entity_poly.pdbx_seq_one_letter_code
_entity_poly.pdbx_strand_id
1 'polypeptide(L)' 'MKMRFTLTMDDLLVNGTKIDNMIIDWIDDVSQEEVLEMSQLWITSQNFLTERMVGLKRVGESSLTIEPVEEA' A
#
# COMPACT_ATOMS: atom_id res chain seq x y z
N MET A 1 0.60 5.06 -17.72
CA MET A 1 1.74 4.12 -17.73
C MET A 1 1.40 2.98 -16.80
N LYS A 2 1.65 1.73 -17.23
CA LYS A 2 1.39 0.58 -16.37
C LYS A 2 2.43 0.50 -15.27
N MET A 3 1.96 0.58 -14.03
CA MET A 3 2.78 0.47 -12.83
C MET A 3 2.30 -0.73 -12.02
N ARG A 4 3.24 -1.48 -11.47
CA ARG A 4 3.01 -2.47 -10.44
C ARG A 4 3.18 -1.83 -9.08
N PHE A 5 2.25 -2.12 -8.20
CA PHE A 5 2.28 -1.71 -6.81
C PHE A 5 2.27 -2.94 -5.93
N THR A 6 3.19 -2.98 -4.98
CA THR A 6 3.27 -4.05 -3.98
C THR A 6 3.27 -3.43 -2.59
N LEU A 7 2.18 -3.62 -1.87
CA LEU A 7 1.99 -3.20 -0.49
C LEU A 7 2.24 -4.40 0.43
N THR A 8 3.28 -4.34 1.24
CA THR A 8 3.57 -5.33 2.29
C THR A 8 3.28 -4.73 3.65
N MET A 9 2.60 -5.48 4.52
CA MET A 9 2.24 -5.05 5.86
C MET A 9 2.40 -6.18 6.87
N ASP A 10 2.93 -5.85 8.04
CA ASP A 10 3.20 -6.80 9.13
C ASP A 10 2.52 -6.39 10.44
N ASP A 11 2.25 -7.36 11.31
CA ASP A 11 1.58 -7.19 12.63
C ASP A 11 0.25 -6.42 12.52
N LEU A 12 -0.65 -6.92 11.67
CA LEU A 12 -1.95 -6.30 11.44
C LEU A 12 -3.00 -6.77 12.46
N LEU A 13 -3.86 -5.84 12.87
CA LEU A 13 -5.09 -6.15 13.61
C LEU A 13 -6.31 -5.68 12.83
N VAL A 14 -7.01 -6.62 12.19
CA VAL A 14 -8.18 -6.37 11.33
C VAL A 14 -9.41 -7.01 11.94
N ASN A 15 -10.44 -6.21 12.27
CA ASN A 15 -11.69 -6.70 12.85
C ASN A 15 -11.49 -7.63 14.07
N GLY A 16 -10.45 -7.38 14.88
CA GLY A 16 -10.10 -8.20 16.04
C GLY A 16 -9.32 -9.48 15.72
N THR A 17 -9.06 -9.75 14.43
CA THR A 17 -8.21 -10.84 13.96
C THR A 17 -6.80 -10.33 13.76
N LYS A 18 -5.82 -11.06 14.30
CA LYS A 18 -4.40 -10.79 14.02
C LYS A 18 -4.02 -11.44 12.70
N ILE A 19 -3.32 -10.68 11.86
CA ILE A 19 -2.74 -11.16 10.60
C ILE A 19 -1.25 -10.84 10.68
N ASP A 20 -0.42 -11.88 10.63
CA ASP A 20 1.03 -11.71 10.83
C ASP A 20 1.66 -10.94 9.67
N ASN A 21 1.29 -11.29 8.42
CA ASN A 21 1.76 -10.64 7.21
C ASN A 21 0.64 -10.59 6.15
N MET A 22 0.57 -9.49 5.42
CA MET A 22 -0.31 -9.29 4.27
C MET A 22 0.45 -8.62 3.14
N ILE A 23 0.33 -9.18 1.93
CA ILE A 23 0.89 -8.62 0.70
C ILE A 23 -0.25 -8.38 -0.27
N ILE A 24 -0.36 -7.15 -0.78
CA ILE A 24 -1.31 -6.75 -1.82
C ILE A 24 -0.50 -6.33 -3.03
N ASP A 25 -0.68 -7.04 -4.14
CA ASP A 25 -0.01 -6.80 -5.40
C ASP A 25 -1.05 -6.49 -6.48
N TRP A 26 -0.91 -5.35 -7.16
CA TRP A 26 -1.80 -4.97 -8.25
C TRP A 26 -1.06 -4.19 -9.33
N ILE A 27 -1.66 -4.16 -10.52
CA ILE A 27 -1.18 -3.38 -11.66
C ILE A 27 -2.27 -2.38 -12.02
N ASP A 28 -1.88 -1.14 -12.24
CA ASP A 28 -2.80 -0.07 -12.64
C ASP A 28 -2.19 0.80 -13.74
N ASP A 29 -3.04 1.45 -14.53
CA ASP A 29 -2.64 2.42 -15.54
C ASP A 29 -2.78 3.83 -14.98
N VAL A 30 -1.65 4.41 -14.58
CA VAL A 30 -1.57 5.67 -13.84
C VAL A 30 -0.69 6.68 -14.56
N SER A 31 -0.89 7.96 -14.31
CA SER A 31 0.00 9.04 -14.74
C SER A 31 1.19 9.20 -13.78
N GLN A 32 2.23 9.91 -14.23
CA GLN A 32 3.39 10.22 -13.39
C GLN A 32 3.03 11.09 -12.17
N GLU A 33 2.05 11.99 -12.33
CA GLU A 33 1.55 12.84 -11.24
C GLU A 33 0.86 11.99 -10.17
N GLU A 34 -0.01 11.06 -10.57
CA GLU A 34 -0.68 10.14 -9.64
C GLU A 34 0.32 9.25 -8.87
N VAL A 35 1.39 8.78 -9.52
CA VAL A 35 2.47 8.03 -8.84
C VAL A 35 3.16 8.90 -7.79
N LEU A 36 3.41 10.17 -8.09
CA LEU A 36 4.06 11.09 -7.17
C LEU A 36 3.16 11.41 -5.97
N GLU A 37 1.88 11.67 -6.19
CA GLU A 37 0.90 11.90 -5.14
C GLU A 37 0.76 10.70 -4.21
N MET A 38 0.66 9.48 -4.77
CA MET A 38 0.60 8.25 -3.97
C MET A 38 1.86 8.07 -3.12
N SER A 39 3.03 8.33 -3.69
CA SER A 39 4.32 8.25 -2.97
C SER A 39 4.37 9.26 -1.81
N GLN A 40 3.90 10.48 -2.01
CA GLN A 40 3.85 11.51 -0.96
C GLN A 40 2.86 11.16 0.16
N LEU A 41 1.68 10.66 -0.19
CA LEU A 41 0.67 10.21 0.79
C LEU A 41 1.22 9.08 1.66
N TRP A 42 1.97 8.16 1.06
CA TRP A 42 2.63 7.06 1.75
C TRP A 42 3.68 7.52 2.76
N ILE A 43 4.53 8.47 2.37
CA ILE A 43 5.62 8.99 3.23
C ILE A 43 5.08 9.81 4.41
N THR A 44 4.03 10.58 4.17
CA THR A 44 3.63 11.65 5.11
C THR A 44 2.77 11.14 6.25
N SER A 45 2.04 10.04 6.07
CA SER A 45 1.02 9.63 7.03
C SER A 45 1.35 8.31 7.70
N GLN A 46 1.72 8.40 8.98
CA GLN A 46 1.92 7.25 9.88
C GLN A 46 0.64 6.42 10.10
N ASN A 47 -0.55 6.99 9.79
CA ASN A 47 -1.86 6.36 10.00
C ASN A 47 -2.68 6.22 8.70
N PHE A 48 -2.06 6.41 7.54
CA PHE A 48 -2.76 6.46 6.24
C PHE A 48 -3.63 5.22 6.00
N LEU A 49 -3.06 4.06 6.29
CA LEU A 49 -3.71 2.77 6.07
C LEU A 49 -4.89 2.58 7.03
N THR A 50 -4.75 2.96 8.29
CA THR A 50 -5.82 2.81 9.29
C THR A 50 -6.97 3.80 9.04
N GLU A 51 -6.70 4.94 8.39
CA GLU A 51 -7.74 5.90 7.95
C GLU A 51 -8.49 5.43 6.69
N ARG A 52 -7.82 4.71 5.78
CA ARG A 52 -8.41 4.28 4.50
C ARG A 52 -8.97 2.86 4.49
N MET A 53 -8.48 1.97 5.35
CA MET A 53 -8.92 0.58 5.38
C MET A 53 -9.91 0.32 6.52
N VAL A 54 -11.17 0.08 6.15
CA VAL A 54 -12.23 -0.21 7.11
C VAL A 54 -11.90 -1.48 7.89
N GLY A 55 -11.87 -1.37 9.22
CA GLY A 55 -11.62 -2.49 10.12
C GLY A 55 -10.14 -2.71 10.47
N LEU A 56 -9.21 -2.03 9.81
CA LEU A 56 -7.80 -2.05 10.15
C LEU A 56 -7.53 -1.13 11.34
N LYS A 57 -7.21 -1.71 12.50
CA LYS A 57 -7.01 -0.97 13.75
C LYS A 57 -5.55 -0.69 14.06
N ARG A 58 -4.63 -1.49 13.52
CA ARG A 58 -3.19 -1.35 13.74
C ARG A 58 -2.42 -2.01 12.59
N VAL A 59 -1.31 -1.37 12.26
CA VAL A 59 -0.25 -1.84 11.36
C VAL A 59 1.06 -1.69 12.13
N GLY A 60 1.93 -2.70 12.14
CA GLY A 60 3.25 -2.61 12.74
C GLY A 60 4.23 -1.92 11.80
N GLU A 61 4.60 -2.63 10.74
CA GLU A 61 5.45 -2.13 9.66
C GLU A 61 4.70 -2.24 8.33
N SER A 62 4.99 -1.31 7.41
CA SER A 62 4.44 -1.36 6.07
C SER A 62 5.39 -0.74 5.05
N SER A 63 5.43 -1.33 3.86
CA SER A 63 6.19 -0.81 2.72
C SER A 63 5.34 -0.84 1.46
N LEU A 64 5.51 0.19 0.61
CA LEU A 64 4.92 0.28 -0.71
C LEU A 64 6.04 0.35 -1.73
N THR A 65 6.09 -0.63 -2.62
CA THR A 65 6.98 -0.66 -3.78
C THR A 65 6.18 -0.29 -5.01
N ILE A 66 6.75 0.58 -5.87
CA ILE A 66 6.13 1.04 -7.12
C ILE A 66 7.14 0.85 -8.24
N GLU A 67 6.79 0.05 -9.24
CA GLU A 67 7.71 -0.32 -10.32
C GLU A 67 7.00 -0.25 -11.69
N PRO A 68 7.67 0.21 -12.75
CA PRO A 68 7.09 0.14 -14.09
C PRO A 68 6.92 -1.32 -14.53
N VAL A 69 5.80 -1.63 -15.17
CA VAL A 69 5.62 -2.93 -15.82
C VAL A 69 6.25 -2.83 -17.21
N GLU A 70 7.38 -3.51 -17.43
CA GLU A 70 7.92 -3.65 -18.78
C GLU A 70 6.89 -4.40 -19.64
N GLU A 71 6.40 -3.75 -20.70
CA GLU A 71 5.63 -4.44 -21.72
C GLU A 71 6.61 -5.26 -22.56
N ALA A 72 6.51 -6.58 -22.44
CA ALA A 72 7.29 -7.56 -23.20
C ALA A 72 6.96 -7.53 -24.70
#